data_AF-A0A9D2LMK0-F1
#
_entry.id   AF-A0A9D2LMK0-F1
#
_cell.length_a   1.000
_cell.length_b   1.000
_cell.length_c   1.000
_cell.angle_alpha   90.00
_cell.angle_beta   90.00
_cell.angle_gamma   90.00
#
_symmetry.space_group_name_H-M   'P 1'
#
loop_
_entity.id
_entity.type
_entity.pdbx_description
1 polymer ?
#
loop_
_entity_poly.entity_id
_entity_poly.type
_entity_poly.pdbx_seq_one_letter_code
_entity_poly.pdbx_strand_id
1 'polypeptide(L)'
;MNCKHKSSLDMEGGIFIKRFFFLLLCIALLLNSCQANPVSVPNEPDLSSAAVSTENGEGTGTQVWEESKTVVETTPYIDQVVHQTIEKITMPDMSEYEKAKAAFDYLIETTYYEDPIGMDVWRIRDKTENPTYTFLENRALSVLLYGKGYCMDYASALVLLLRGMGMEAVYVPGLTYSAEGAYVDHAWTIAKIDGVWYHLDSQLQDEISRNHSISYLYFMKSDATMRASHRWGQNLIDSGLLTEEQNAEIAKGYLAPECPRDYPTPKRREYTPVPSQDSEEILSQLEQERRQYEQEHGPLAPLELDLTVPVFGFGSFGPPD
;
A
#
# COMPACT_ATOMS: atom_id res chain seq x y z
N MET A 1 7.70 46.72 14.70
CA MET A 1 7.37 47.01 16.11
C MET A 1 7.85 45.85 16.97
N ASN A 2 8.22 46.10 18.23
CA ASN A 2 8.78 45.10 19.15
C ASN A 2 7.77 44.00 19.53
N CYS A 3 8.22 42.76 19.69
CA CYS A 3 8.38 42.20 21.04
C CYS A 3 9.46 41.10 21.09
N LYS A 4 10.09 40.93 22.26
CA LYS A 4 11.15 39.95 22.55
C LYS A 4 10.67 38.97 23.62
N HIS A 5 11.36 37.82 23.68
CA HIS A 5 11.36 36.86 24.80
C HIS A 5 10.07 36.03 24.94
N LYS A 6 10.11 34.81 25.49
CA LYS A 6 11.12 34.22 26.39
C LYS A 6 11.20 32.69 26.23
N SER A 7 12.39 32.12 26.47
CA SER A 7 12.61 30.67 26.61
C SER A 7 12.41 30.21 28.07
N SER A 8 12.66 28.92 28.31
CA SER A 8 12.63 28.15 29.57
C SER A 8 11.26 27.79 30.15
N LEU A 9 10.99 26.49 30.23
CA LEU A 9 10.31 25.83 31.35
C LEU A 9 10.72 24.34 31.38
N ASP A 10 11.82 24.12 32.09
CA ASP A 10 12.15 23.00 32.99
C ASP A 10 11.55 21.59 32.77
N MET A 11 12.47 20.61 32.75
CA MET A 11 12.19 19.21 33.03
C MET A 11 11.91 19.02 34.53
N GLU A 12 10.79 18.39 34.89
CA GLU A 12 10.71 17.58 36.10
C GLU A 12 10.06 16.22 35.80
N GLY A 13 10.64 15.15 36.34
CA GLY A 13 10.26 13.78 36.04
C GLY A 13 9.04 13.30 36.85
N GLY A 14 8.12 12.61 36.18
CA GLY A 14 6.96 11.97 36.80
C GLY A 14 6.86 10.49 36.43
N ILE A 15 7.51 9.61 37.21
CA ILE A 15 7.40 8.16 37.06
C ILE A 15 5.95 7.75 37.37
N PHE A 16 5.17 7.37 36.35
CA PHE A 16 3.80 6.90 36.53
C PHE A 16 3.62 5.43 36.13
N ILE A 17 3.99 4.53 37.05
CA ILE A 17 3.81 3.09 36.91
C ILE A 17 2.32 2.73 37.00
N LYS A 18 1.63 2.66 35.85
CA LYS A 18 0.30 2.05 35.76
C LYS A 18 0.43 0.54 35.60
N ARG A 19 0.24 -0.17 36.71
CA ARG A 19 0.12 -1.63 36.76
C ARG A 19 -1.12 -2.09 36.01
N PHE A 20 -0.96 -2.71 34.84
CA PHE A 20 -2.03 -3.50 34.24
C PHE A 20 -2.05 -4.90 34.88
N PHE A 21 -3.17 -5.24 35.52
CA PHE A 21 -3.41 -6.60 36.03
C PHE A 21 -3.85 -7.51 34.88
N PHE A 22 -3.04 -8.52 34.59
CA PHE A 22 -3.44 -9.66 33.77
C PHE A 22 -4.51 -10.47 34.50
N LEU A 23 -5.67 -10.71 33.87
CA LEU A 23 -6.63 -11.70 34.34
C LEU A 23 -6.54 -12.95 33.45
N LEU A 24 -5.68 -13.89 33.85
CA LEU A 24 -5.69 -15.26 33.35
C LEU A 24 -6.86 -16.01 34.00
N LEU A 25 -7.76 -16.56 33.19
CA LEU A 25 -8.69 -17.59 33.64
C LEU A 25 -8.59 -18.83 32.75
N CYS A 26 -7.86 -19.83 33.24
CA CYS A 26 -7.82 -21.16 32.65
C CYS A 26 -9.01 -21.99 33.17
N ILE A 27 -9.79 -22.61 32.27
CA ILE A 27 -10.36 -23.95 32.50
C ILE A 27 -10.23 -24.74 31.20
N ALA A 28 -9.79 -25.99 31.31
CA ALA A 28 -9.53 -26.88 30.19
C ALA A 28 -10.50 -28.08 30.18
N LEU A 29 -10.54 -28.76 29.02
CA LEU A 29 -10.98 -30.14 28.82
C LEU A 29 -12.45 -30.50 29.08
N LEU A 30 -13.17 -30.81 28.00
CA LEU A 30 -13.73 -32.16 27.84
C LEU A 30 -13.46 -32.67 26.43
N LEU A 31 -12.81 -33.83 26.35
CA LEU A 31 -12.75 -34.65 25.14
C LEU A 31 -14.04 -35.45 25.02
N ASN A 32 -14.59 -35.55 23.81
CA ASN A 32 -15.26 -36.80 23.43
C ASN A 32 -15.21 -37.02 21.92
N SER A 33 -14.72 -38.19 21.54
CA SER A 33 -14.60 -38.66 20.17
C SER A 33 -15.87 -39.40 19.76
N CYS A 34 -16.33 -39.18 18.53
CA CYS A 34 -17.12 -40.17 17.78
C CYS A 34 -16.87 -40.00 16.27
N GLN A 35 -17.10 -41.10 15.55
CA GLN A 35 -16.43 -41.38 14.28
C GLN A 35 -17.11 -40.76 13.06
N ALA A 36 -16.31 -40.51 12.03
CA ALA A 36 -16.78 -40.15 10.69
C ALA A 36 -17.43 -41.36 9.98
N ASN A 37 -18.38 -41.07 9.10
CA ASN A 37 -18.71 -41.89 7.93
C ASN A 37 -19.06 -40.98 6.75
N PRO A 38 -18.72 -41.36 5.49
CA PRO A 38 -18.74 -40.44 4.35
C PRO A 38 -20.12 -40.36 3.69
N VAL A 39 -20.49 -39.18 3.18
CA VAL A 39 -21.68 -38.98 2.34
C VAL A 39 -21.33 -38.16 1.10
N SER A 40 -21.55 -38.80 -0.05
CA SER A 40 -21.61 -38.35 -1.45
C SER A 40 -21.35 -36.88 -1.83
N VAL A 41 -20.45 -36.74 -2.81
CA VAL A 41 -20.28 -35.55 -3.68
C VAL A 41 -21.51 -35.34 -4.58
N PRO A 42 -22.06 -34.12 -4.70
CA PRO A 42 -22.95 -33.71 -5.78
C PRO A 42 -22.14 -33.23 -7.01
N ASN A 43 -22.63 -33.52 -8.21
CA ASN A 43 -21.94 -33.23 -9.48
C ASN A 43 -21.86 -31.73 -9.84
N GLU A 44 -20.92 -31.40 -10.72
CA GLU A 44 -20.80 -30.10 -11.39
C GLU A 44 -22.07 -29.73 -12.20
N PRO A 45 -22.43 -28.45 -12.29
CA PRO A 45 -23.36 -27.94 -13.28
C PRO A 45 -22.67 -27.67 -14.63
N ASP A 46 -23.30 -28.14 -15.69
CA ASP A 46 -22.86 -28.14 -17.09
C ASP A 46 -22.74 -26.72 -17.70
N LEU A 47 -21.75 -26.51 -18.57
CA LEU A 47 -21.51 -25.28 -19.31
C LEU A 47 -22.24 -25.31 -20.66
N SER A 48 -23.44 -24.73 -20.74
CA SER A 48 -24.08 -24.49 -22.06
C SER A 48 -24.72 -23.10 -22.20
N SER A 49 -24.13 -22.30 -23.10
CA SER A 49 -24.73 -21.25 -23.93
C SER A 49 -25.93 -20.44 -23.40
N ALA A 50 -25.70 -19.15 -23.18
CA ALA A 50 -26.68 -18.10 -23.45
C ALA A 50 -25.97 -16.91 -24.12
N ALA A 51 -26.30 -16.63 -25.38
CA ALA A 51 -25.81 -15.45 -26.10
C ALA A 51 -26.84 -14.32 -25.97
N VAL A 52 -26.41 -13.11 -25.61
CA VAL A 52 -27.22 -11.89 -25.69
C VAL A 52 -26.41 -10.75 -26.31
N SER A 53 -27.08 -10.03 -27.19
CA SER A 53 -26.69 -8.95 -28.09
C SER A 53 -25.73 -7.87 -27.58
N THR A 54 -24.84 -7.45 -28.48
CA THR A 54 -24.17 -6.14 -28.48
C THR A 54 -25.11 -5.01 -28.87
N GLU A 55 -25.14 -3.91 -28.11
CA GLU A 55 -25.48 -2.58 -28.63
C GLU A 55 -24.42 -1.58 -28.14
N ASN A 56 -24.06 -0.63 -29.01
CA ASN A 56 -22.93 0.28 -28.80
C ASN A 56 -23.39 1.54 -28.05
N GLY A 57 -22.68 1.90 -26.98
CA GLY A 57 -22.78 3.19 -26.32
C GLY A 57 -21.39 3.79 -26.11
N GLU A 58 -21.08 4.87 -26.82
CA GLU A 58 -19.84 5.61 -26.62
C GLU A 58 -19.86 6.33 -25.26
N GLY A 59 -18.85 6.07 -24.42
CA GLY A 59 -18.71 6.69 -23.11
C GLY A 59 -17.30 6.50 -22.57
N THR A 60 -16.51 7.58 -22.58
CA THR A 60 -15.12 7.58 -22.11
C THR A 60 -15.04 7.32 -20.60
N GLY A 61 -14.80 6.06 -20.22
CA GLY A 61 -14.72 5.67 -18.81
C GLY A 61 -14.10 4.31 -18.53
N THR A 62 -13.52 3.65 -19.52
CA THR A 62 -13.15 2.22 -19.47
C THR A 62 -11.66 1.98 -19.16
N GLN A 63 -10.76 2.93 -19.45
CA GLN A 63 -9.30 2.69 -19.41
C GLN A 63 -8.76 2.28 -18.03
N VAL A 64 -9.23 2.91 -16.96
CA VAL A 64 -8.66 2.79 -15.60
C VAL A 64 -8.64 1.34 -15.06
N TRP A 65 -9.55 0.47 -15.53
CA TRP A 65 -9.65 -0.92 -15.06
C TRP A 65 -8.92 -1.97 -15.88
N GLU A 66 -8.74 -1.74 -17.18
CA GLU A 66 -7.94 -2.64 -18.02
C GLU A 66 -6.45 -2.52 -17.62
N GLU A 67 -6.02 -1.28 -17.35
CA GLU A 67 -4.69 -0.89 -16.86
C GLU A 67 -4.39 -1.37 -15.42
N SER A 68 -5.41 -1.66 -14.61
CA SER A 68 -5.19 -2.19 -13.25
C SER A 68 -5.10 -3.72 -13.17
N LYS A 69 -5.55 -4.45 -14.20
CA LYS A 69 -5.56 -5.93 -14.24
C LYS A 69 -4.42 -6.55 -15.05
N THR A 70 -3.85 -5.83 -15.99
CA THR A 70 -2.70 -6.29 -16.79
C THR A 70 -1.38 -5.82 -16.18
N VAL A 71 -0.29 -6.52 -16.52
CA VAL A 71 1.06 -5.97 -16.33
C VAL A 71 1.21 -4.82 -17.33
N VAL A 72 0.83 -3.62 -16.91
CA VAL A 72 1.11 -2.40 -17.66
C VAL A 72 2.62 -2.20 -17.69
N GLU A 73 3.17 -2.02 -18.90
CA GLU A 73 4.56 -1.62 -19.08
C GLU A 73 4.78 -0.27 -18.39
N THR A 74 5.58 -0.25 -17.32
CA THR A 74 5.99 0.98 -16.65
C THR A 74 6.91 1.79 -17.55
N THR A 75 6.99 3.09 -17.32
CA THR A 75 7.99 3.97 -17.95
C THR A 75 9.41 3.41 -17.75
N PRO A 76 10.34 3.57 -18.73
CA PRO A 76 11.64 2.90 -18.70
C PRO A 76 12.50 3.19 -17.46
N TYR A 77 12.41 4.40 -16.90
CA TYR A 77 13.14 4.74 -15.68
C TYR A 77 12.49 4.14 -14.41
N ILE A 78 11.16 3.97 -14.37
CA ILE A 78 10.50 3.20 -13.30
C ILE A 78 10.88 1.73 -13.38
N ASP A 79 10.82 1.12 -14.57
CA ASP A 79 11.24 -0.28 -14.76
C ASP A 79 12.67 -0.49 -14.26
N GLN A 80 13.58 0.42 -14.60
CA GLN A 80 14.95 0.40 -14.08
C GLN A 80 15.02 0.48 -12.54
N VAL A 81 14.28 1.40 -11.90
CA VAL A 81 14.28 1.56 -10.43
C VAL A 81 13.67 0.34 -9.73
N VAL A 82 12.60 -0.22 -10.29
CA VAL A 82 11.93 -1.44 -9.81
C VAL A 82 12.88 -2.63 -9.96
N HIS A 83 13.50 -2.83 -11.13
CA HIS A 83 14.45 -3.92 -11.39
C HIS A 83 15.66 -3.86 -10.45
N GLN A 84 16.30 -2.70 -10.30
CA GLN A 84 17.40 -2.47 -9.37
C GLN A 84 17.01 -2.71 -7.90
N THR A 85 15.73 -2.67 -7.56
CA THR A 85 15.24 -3.00 -6.22
C THR A 85 15.00 -4.51 -6.10
N ILE A 86 14.36 -5.12 -7.09
CA ILE A 86 14.14 -6.58 -7.20
C ILE A 86 15.46 -7.36 -7.12
N GLU A 87 16.51 -6.91 -7.82
CA GLU A 87 17.86 -7.51 -7.78
C GLU A 87 18.50 -7.53 -6.38
N LYS A 88 18.14 -6.59 -5.49
CA LYS A 88 18.67 -6.52 -4.12
C LYS A 88 17.94 -7.45 -3.15
N ILE A 89 16.67 -7.76 -3.43
CA ILE A 89 15.76 -8.43 -2.48
C ILE A 89 15.42 -9.87 -2.89
N THR A 90 15.65 -10.25 -4.15
CA THR A 90 15.33 -11.58 -4.68
C THR A 90 16.57 -12.43 -4.96
N MET A 91 16.35 -13.74 -5.04
CA MET A 91 17.30 -14.73 -5.53
C MET A 91 16.63 -15.54 -6.65
N PRO A 92 17.41 -16.21 -7.54
CA PRO A 92 16.86 -17.17 -8.47
C PRO A 92 15.96 -18.21 -7.79
N ASP A 93 14.96 -18.69 -8.52
CA ASP A 93 14.02 -19.76 -8.13
C ASP A 93 13.15 -19.48 -6.88
N MET A 94 13.08 -18.24 -6.38
CA MET A 94 12.10 -17.85 -5.36
C MET A 94 10.65 -18.03 -5.85
N SER A 95 9.82 -18.65 -5.00
CA SER A 95 8.37 -18.75 -5.16
C SER A 95 7.67 -17.37 -5.11
N GLU A 96 6.42 -17.30 -5.57
CA GLU A 96 5.58 -16.09 -5.43
C GLU A 96 5.44 -15.66 -3.96
N TYR A 97 5.31 -16.61 -3.05
CA TYR A 97 5.31 -16.35 -1.60
C TYR A 97 6.62 -15.70 -1.13
N GLU A 98 7.79 -16.23 -1.53
CA GLU A 98 9.09 -15.71 -1.11
C GLU A 98 9.35 -14.31 -1.71
N LYS A 99 9.01 -14.11 -2.98
CA LYS A 99 9.04 -12.81 -3.67
C LYS A 99 8.16 -11.77 -2.96
N ALA A 100 6.90 -12.10 -2.72
CA ALA A 100 5.97 -11.19 -2.06
C ALA A 100 6.41 -10.86 -0.63
N LYS A 101 6.94 -11.86 0.09
CA LYS A 101 7.49 -11.66 1.43
C LYS A 101 8.75 -10.78 1.40
N ALA A 102 9.65 -10.95 0.43
CA ALA A 102 10.87 -10.16 0.29
C ALA A 102 10.57 -8.68 0.00
N ALA A 103 9.65 -8.38 -0.92
CA ALA A 103 9.22 -7.00 -1.18
C ALA A 103 8.51 -6.37 0.02
N PHE A 104 7.67 -7.14 0.71
CA PHE A 104 6.96 -6.67 1.90
C PHE A 104 7.93 -6.42 3.08
N ASP A 105 8.87 -7.32 3.32
CA ASP A 105 9.94 -7.15 4.31
C ASP A 105 10.81 -5.92 3.99
N TYR A 106 11.27 -5.77 2.74
CA TYR A 106 12.09 -4.65 2.29
C TYR A 106 11.47 -3.30 2.67
N LEU A 107 10.20 -3.08 2.33
CA LEU A 107 9.51 -1.82 2.65
C LEU A 107 9.46 -1.51 4.15
N ILE A 108 9.34 -2.53 5.01
CA ILE A 108 9.33 -2.38 6.48
C ILE A 108 10.76 -2.12 7.03
N GLU A 109 11.79 -2.55 6.33
CA GLU A 109 13.20 -2.38 6.75
C GLU A 109 13.84 -1.08 6.28
N THR A 110 13.36 -0.51 5.16
CA THR A 110 14.02 0.62 4.47
C THR A 110 13.20 1.90 4.41
N THR A 111 11.94 1.90 4.87
CA THR A 111 11.02 3.04 4.69
C THR A 111 10.67 3.71 6.01
N TYR A 112 10.50 5.02 5.96
CA TYR A 112 10.11 5.90 7.05
C TYR A 112 8.83 6.65 6.69
N TYR A 113 7.90 6.72 7.66
CA TYR A 113 6.63 7.42 7.50
C TYR A 113 6.84 8.95 7.63
N GLU A 114 7.18 9.57 6.50
CA GLU A 114 7.55 10.97 6.35
C GLU A 114 7.07 11.52 4.99
N ASP A 115 7.14 12.84 4.78
CA ASP A 115 6.81 13.46 3.51
C ASP A 115 7.64 12.86 2.35
N PRO A 116 7.02 12.50 1.21
CA PRO A 116 7.72 11.94 0.07
C PRO A 116 8.59 12.99 -0.65
N ILE A 117 9.77 12.57 -1.11
CA ILE A 117 10.81 13.40 -1.71
C ILE A 117 11.14 12.90 -3.13
N GLY A 118 11.39 13.83 -4.05
CA GLY A 118 11.90 13.49 -5.39
C GLY A 118 10.90 12.75 -6.29
N MET A 119 9.59 12.89 -6.04
CA MET A 119 8.54 12.27 -6.86
C MET A 119 8.59 12.69 -8.34
N ASP A 120 9.15 13.87 -8.63
CA ASP A 120 9.32 14.42 -9.98
C ASP A 120 10.72 14.20 -10.57
N VAL A 121 11.61 13.45 -9.88
CA VAL A 121 13.03 13.31 -10.28
C VAL A 121 13.22 12.64 -11.64
N TRP A 122 12.21 11.91 -12.11
CA TRP A 122 12.19 11.37 -13.47
C TRP A 122 12.32 12.46 -14.54
N ARG A 123 11.87 13.70 -14.29
CA ARG A 123 11.95 14.82 -15.25
C ARG A 123 13.39 15.20 -15.63
N ILE A 124 14.37 14.80 -14.84
CA ILE A 124 15.81 15.05 -15.09
C ILE A 124 16.62 13.75 -15.27
N ARG A 125 16.11 12.60 -14.79
CA ARG A 125 16.79 11.30 -14.87
C ARG A 125 16.30 10.40 -16.00
N ASP A 126 15.01 10.41 -16.31
CA ASP A 126 14.48 9.71 -17.48
C ASP A 126 15.05 10.35 -18.76
N LYS A 127 15.33 9.53 -19.77
CA LYS A 127 15.86 9.93 -21.08
C LYS A 127 14.88 9.65 -22.22
N THR A 128 13.68 9.19 -21.88
CA THR A 128 12.52 9.09 -22.77
C THR A 128 12.05 10.49 -23.18
N GLU A 129 11.61 10.65 -24.43
CA GLU A 129 11.04 11.92 -24.90
C GLU A 129 9.57 12.04 -24.46
N ASN A 130 9.24 13.10 -23.70
CA ASN A 130 7.90 13.40 -23.18
C ASN A 130 7.20 12.21 -22.47
N PRO A 131 7.83 11.58 -21.45
CA PRO A 131 7.22 10.46 -20.76
C PRO A 131 6.01 10.92 -19.93
N THR A 132 5.02 10.04 -19.80
CA THR A 132 3.84 10.25 -18.97
C THR A 132 3.89 9.28 -17.80
N TYR A 133 3.89 9.81 -16.58
CA TYR A 133 3.97 9.03 -15.34
C TYR A 133 2.61 8.97 -14.66
N THR A 134 2.14 7.75 -14.39
CA THR A 134 0.89 7.48 -13.66
C THR A 134 1.01 7.80 -12.17
N PHE A 135 -0.13 7.92 -11.48
CA PHE A 135 -0.23 7.97 -10.03
C PHE A 135 0.69 6.95 -9.32
N LEU A 136 0.64 5.67 -9.72
CA LEU A 136 1.45 4.61 -9.07
C LEU A 136 2.95 4.85 -9.23
N GLU A 137 3.39 5.31 -10.40
CA GLU A 137 4.80 5.59 -10.69
C GLU A 137 5.31 6.79 -9.90
N ASN A 138 4.56 7.90 -9.90
CA ASN A 138 4.91 9.08 -9.10
C ASN A 138 4.99 8.75 -7.60
N ARG A 139 4.00 7.99 -7.09
CA ARG A 139 3.88 7.58 -5.68
C ARG A 139 4.97 6.61 -5.24
N ALA A 140 5.35 5.66 -6.07
CA ALA A 140 6.37 4.66 -5.70
C ALA A 140 7.80 5.25 -5.57
N LEU A 141 8.13 6.30 -6.34
CA LEU A 141 9.50 6.79 -6.48
C LEU A 141 10.18 7.18 -5.16
N SER A 142 9.48 7.90 -4.28
CA SER A 142 10.08 8.36 -3.01
C SER A 142 10.45 7.20 -2.09
N VAL A 143 9.59 6.18 -2.02
CA VAL A 143 9.82 4.99 -1.21
C VAL A 143 10.95 4.13 -1.81
N LEU A 144 10.94 3.91 -3.13
CA LEU A 144 11.94 3.08 -3.81
C LEU A 144 13.36 3.71 -3.84
N LEU A 145 13.46 5.04 -3.91
CA LEU A 145 14.74 5.75 -4.01
C LEU A 145 15.27 6.25 -2.66
N TYR A 146 14.39 6.71 -1.77
CA TYR A 146 14.77 7.47 -0.57
C TYR A 146 14.24 6.88 0.73
N GLY A 147 13.38 5.85 0.66
CA GLY A 147 12.81 5.23 1.86
C GLY A 147 11.91 6.18 2.65
N LYS A 148 11.15 7.06 1.98
CA LYS A 148 10.23 8.01 2.62
C LYS A 148 8.89 8.03 1.92
N GLY A 149 7.80 8.05 2.68
CA GLY A 149 6.45 8.24 2.15
C GLY A 149 5.35 7.81 3.10
N TYR A 150 4.11 7.97 2.65
CA TYR A 150 2.90 7.61 3.38
C TYR A 150 2.28 6.30 2.83
N CYS A 151 1.13 5.88 3.36
CA CYS A 151 0.48 4.61 3.00
C CYS A 151 0.26 4.44 1.48
N MET A 152 -0.13 5.51 0.78
CA MET A 152 -0.22 5.55 -0.69
C MET A 152 1.10 5.25 -1.42
N ASP A 153 2.22 5.71 -0.89
CA ASP A 153 3.54 5.53 -1.49
C ASP A 153 4.09 4.11 -1.20
N TYR A 154 3.88 3.59 0.03
CA TYR A 154 4.15 2.19 0.39
C TYR A 154 3.34 1.21 -0.50
N ALA A 155 2.05 1.47 -0.66
CA ALA A 155 1.15 0.64 -1.47
C ALA A 155 1.53 0.67 -2.96
N SER A 156 1.88 1.85 -3.49
CA SER A 156 2.30 1.99 -4.88
C SER A 156 3.64 1.28 -5.15
N ALA A 157 4.63 1.47 -4.27
CA ALA A 157 5.91 0.77 -4.35
C ALA A 157 5.74 -0.77 -4.29
N LEU A 158 4.90 -1.28 -3.38
CA LEU A 158 4.65 -2.71 -3.29
C LEU A 158 3.95 -3.27 -4.54
N VAL A 159 2.96 -2.55 -5.10
CA VAL A 159 2.32 -2.94 -6.36
C VAL A 159 3.34 -3.03 -7.50
N LEU A 160 4.21 -2.03 -7.67
CA LEU A 160 5.21 -2.04 -8.75
C LEU A 160 6.26 -3.13 -8.57
N LEU A 161 6.74 -3.37 -7.34
CA LEU A 161 7.68 -4.46 -7.05
C LEU A 161 7.06 -5.84 -7.36
N LEU A 162 5.82 -6.08 -6.95
CA LEU A 162 5.12 -7.36 -7.22
C LEU A 162 4.87 -7.56 -8.72
N ARG A 163 4.42 -6.51 -9.44
CA ARG A 163 4.24 -6.55 -10.90
C ARG A 163 5.56 -6.81 -11.62
N GLY A 164 6.65 -6.13 -11.24
CA GLY A 164 7.98 -6.35 -11.81
C GLY A 164 8.55 -7.76 -11.54
N MET A 165 8.07 -8.44 -10.49
CA MET A 165 8.39 -9.86 -10.22
C MET A 165 7.47 -10.86 -10.94
N GLY A 166 6.55 -10.37 -11.79
CA GLY A 166 5.62 -11.14 -12.61
C GLY A 166 4.26 -11.43 -11.98
N MET A 167 3.90 -10.77 -10.88
CA MET A 167 2.70 -11.09 -10.08
C MET A 167 1.54 -10.11 -10.35
N GLU A 168 0.30 -10.62 -10.33
CA GLU A 168 -0.89 -9.75 -10.36
C GLU A 168 -1.02 -9.01 -9.01
N ALA A 169 -0.95 -7.68 -9.03
CA ALA A 169 -1.11 -6.83 -7.84
C ALA A 169 -1.87 -5.54 -8.17
N VAL A 170 -2.71 -5.10 -7.23
CA VAL A 170 -3.57 -3.90 -7.33
C VAL A 170 -3.40 -3.00 -6.11
N TYR A 171 -3.41 -1.69 -6.36
CA TYR A 171 -3.49 -0.66 -5.33
C TYR A 171 -4.93 -0.59 -4.80
N VAL A 172 -5.08 -0.50 -3.48
CA VAL A 172 -6.39 -0.48 -2.81
C VAL A 172 -6.49 0.80 -1.99
N PRO A 173 -7.27 1.79 -2.45
CA PRO A 173 -7.66 2.90 -1.60
C PRO A 173 -8.79 2.49 -0.67
N GLY A 174 -8.84 3.10 0.51
CA GLY A 174 -9.87 2.79 1.50
C GLY A 174 -9.73 3.62 2.76
N LEU A 175 -10.32 3.12 3.85
CA LEU A 175 -10.23 3.69 5.19
C LEU A 175 -9.70 2.65 6.17
N THR A 176 -8.99 3.11 7.20
CA THR A 176 -8.63 2.31 8.39
C THR A 176 -8.91 3.09 9.67
N TYR A 177 -8.76 2.45 10.83
CA TYR A 177 -8.88 3.13 12.12
C TYR A 177 -7.59 3.87 12.50
N SER A 178 -7.70 5.13 12.90
CA SER A 178 -6.63 5.86 13.59
C SER A 178 -6.40 5.31 15.01
N ALA A 179 -5.33 5.74 15.68
CA ALA A 179 -5.05 5.38 17.07
C ALA A 179 -6.16 5.83 18.04
N GLU A 180 -6.91 6.88 17.68
CA GLU A 180 -8.05 7.45 18.39
C GLU A 180 -9.38 6.72 18.08
N GLY A 181 -9.38 5.81 17.09
CA GLY A 181 -10.55 5.01 16.71
C GLY A 181 -11.52 5.68 15.73
N ALA A 182 -11.14 6.82 15.14
CA ALA A 182 -11.86 7.40 14.00
C ALA A 182 -11.43 6.70 12.69
N TYR A 183 -12.27 6.75 11.65
CA TYR A 183 -11.83 6.35 10.31
C TYR A 183 -10.97 7.45 9.68
N VAL A 184 -9.86 7.06 9.08
CA VAL A 184 -8.95 7.93 8.31
C VAL A 184 -8.66 7.29 6.96
N ASP A 185 -8.33 8.14 5.98
CA ASP A 185 -7.96 7.73 4.62
C ASP A 185 -6.69 6.85 4.67
N HIS A 186 -6.70 5.75 3.90
CA HIS A 186 -5.62 4.76 3.92
C HIS A 186 -5.46 4.06 2.57
N ALA A 187 -4.30 3.43 2.35
CA ALA A 187 -4.02 2.65 1.15
C ALA A 187 -3.10 1.46 1.42
N TRP A 188 -3.34 0.36 0.72
CA TRP A 188 -2.54 -0.87 0.81
C TRP A 188 -2.55 -1.63 -0.54
N THR A 189 -1.93 -2.81 -0.58
CA THR A 189 -1.87 -3.66 -1.77
C THR A 189 -2.72 -4.90 -1.61
N ILE A 190 -3.41 -5.32 -2.67
CA ILE A 190 -3.91 -6.70 -2.81
C ILE A 190 -3.13 -7.37 -3.94
N ALA A 191 -2.66 -8.59 -3.73
CA ALA A 191 -1.91 -9.33 -4.73
C ALA A 191 -2.32 -10.80 -4.77
N LYS A 192 -2.07 -11.42 -5.92
CA LYS A 192 -2.33 -12.83 -6.17
C LYS A 192 -1.04 -13.61 -5.93
N ILE A 193 -1.11 -14.60 -5.05
CA ILE A 193 -0.01 -15.50 -4.70
C ILE A 193 -0.53 -16.94 -4.80
N ASP A 194 0.17 -17.77 -5.56
CA ASP A 194 -0.19 -19.17 -5.86
C ASP A 194 -1.65 -19.30 -6.36
N GLY A 195 -2.08 -18.33 -7.16
CA GLY A 195 -3.44 -18.24 -7.74
C GLY A 195 -4.53 -17.70 -6.81
N VAL A 196 -4.23 -17.34 -5.56
CA VAL A 196 -5.20 -16.82 -4.58
C VAL A 196 -4.88 -15.36 -4.24
N TRP A 197 -5.91 -14.51 -4.17
CA TRP A 197 -5.76 -13.11 -3.78
C TRP A 197 -5.65 -12.95 -2.27
N TYR A 198 -4.79 -12.03 -1.84
CA TYR A 198 -4.56 -11.66 -0.46
C TYR A 198 -4.30 -10.16 -0.30
N HIS A 199 -4.64 -9.61 0.87
CA HIS A 199 -4.21 -8.30 1.31
C HIS A 199 -2.77 -8.31 1.84
N LEU A 200 -2.02 -7.26 1.52
CA LEU A 200 -0.69 -6.92 2.02
C LEU A 200 -0.67 -5.43 2.37
N ASP A 201 -0.76 -5.11 3.66
CA ASP A 201 -0.62 -3.75 4.17
C ASP A 201 0.74 -3.61 4.86
N SER A 202 1.70 -3.10 4.09
CA SER A 202 3.09 -2.91 4.53
C SER A 202 3.26 -1.73 5.47
N GLN A 203 2.44 -0.67 5.33
CA GLN A 203 2.55 0.53 6.17
C GLN A 203 2.01 0.26 7.58
N LEU A 204 0.83 -0.35 7.72
CA LEU A 204 0.34 -0.73 9.06
C LEU A 204 1.16 -1.87 9.67
N GLN A 205 1.82 -2.72 8.85
CA GLN A 205 2.79 -3.67 9.39
C GLN A 205 4.03 -2.97 9.95
N ASP A 206 4.61 -2.00 9.24
CA ASP A 206 5.76 -1.22 9.70
C ASP A 206 5.44 -0.47 11.01
N GLU A 207 4.30 0.23 11.05
CA GLU A 207 3.76 0.90 12.24
C GLU A 207 3.79 0.01 13.50
N ILE A 208 3.36 -1.25 13.39
CA ILE A 208 3.38 -2.21 14.52
C ILE A 208 4.70 -2.98 14.71
N SER A 209 5.67 -2.80 13.80
CA SER A 209 6.99 -3.45 13.80
C SER A 209 8.09 -2.60 14.43
N ARG A 210 7.77 -1.36 14.87
CA ARG A 210 8.65 -0.39 15.56
C ARG A 210 9.41 -0.90 16.79
N ASN A 211 9.09 -2.10 17.29
CA ASN A 211 9.90 -2.83 18.28
C ASN A 211 11.05 -3.65 17.66
N HIS A 212 11.38 -3.41 16.39
CA HIS A 212 12.38 -4.13 15.58
C HIS A 212 12.04 -5.60 15.32
N SER A 213 10.74 -5.95 15.34
CA SER A 213 10.29 -7.29 14.95
C SER A 213 9.02 -7.25 14.10
N ILE A 214 9.06 -7.95 12.96
CA ILE A 214 7.93 -8.04 12.04
C ILE A 214 7.02 -9.19 12.49
N SER A 215 5.76 -8.85 12.76
CA SER A 215 4.74 -9.76 13.31
C SER A 215 3.83 -10.40 12.25
N TYR A 216 3.86 -9.89 11.02
CA TYR A 216 3.09 -10.38 9.86
C TYR A 216 1.56 -10.45 10.09
N LEU A 217 1.01 -9.54 10.90
CA LEU A 217 -0.43 -9.41 11.13
C LEU A 217 -1.18 -8.84 9.93
N TYR A 218 -0.49 -8.09 9.06
CA TYR A 218 -1.06 -7.53 7.83
C TYR A 218 -0.49 -8.13 6.55
N PHE A 219 0.24 -9.25 6.67
CA PHE A 219 0.78 -10.00 5.53
C PHE A 219 -0.13 -11.15 5.13
N MET A 220 -0.52 -11.18 3.86
CA MET A 220 -1.33 -12.21 3.20
C MET A 220 -2.64 -12.55 3.93
N LYS A 221 -3.51 -11.54 4.11
CA LYS A 221 -4.79 -11.67 4.83
C LYS A 221 -6.00 -11.76 3.90
N SER A 222 -7.05 -12.40 4.40
CA SER A 222 -8.38 -12.41 3.79
C SER A 222 -9.11 -11.10 3.95
N ASP A 223 -10.13 -10.93 3.12
CA ASP A 223 -11.24 -10.01 3.36
C ASP A 223 -11.73 -10.11 4.81
N ALA A 224 -12.05 -11.32 5.30
CA ALA A 224 -12.68 -11.53 6.61
C ALA A 224 -11.82 -11.00 7.76
N THR A 225 -10.50 -11.17 7.69
CA THR A 225 -9.55 -10.61 8.65
C THR A 225 -9.43 -9.09 8.48
N MET A 226 -9.28 -8.59 7.25
CA MET A 226 -9.06 -7.16 7.02
C MET A 226 -10.31 -6.30 7.31
N ARG A 227 -11.53 -6.83 7.10
CA ARG A 227 -12.80 -6.16 7.46
C ARG A 227 -12.91 -5.79 8.94
N ALA A 228 -12.06 -6.34 9.82
CA ALA A 228 -12.01 -5.96 11.24
C ALA A 228 -11.58 -4.48 11.44
N SER A 229 -10.69 -3.96 10.60
CA SER A 229 -10.18 -2.58 10.70
C SER A 229 -10.32 -1.76 9.41
N HIS A 230 -10.42 -2.41 8.24
CA HIS A 230 -10.36 -1.76 6.94
C HIS A 230 -11.72 -1.65 6.24
N ARG A 231 -11.90 -0.61 5.44
CA ARG A 231 -13.02 -0.43 4.51
C ARG A 231 -12.48 -0.13 3.11
N TRP A 232 -12.87 -0.91 2.11
CA TRP A 232 -12.53 -0.74 0.69
C TRP A 232 -13.64 -1.30 -0.20
N GLY A 233 -13.67 -0.92 -1.48
CA GLY A 233 -14.58 -1.54 -2.44
C GLY A 233 -16.03 -1.60 -1.94
N GLN A 234 -16.66 -2.76 -2.06
CA GLN A 234 -18.06 -2.93 -1.66
C GLN A 234 -18.30 -2.72 -0.15
N ASN A 235 -17.43 -3.15 0.76
CA ASN A 235 -17.70 -2.96 2.20
C ASN A 235 -17.54 -1.50 2.67
N LEU A 236 -16.90 -0.66 1.85
CA LEU A 236 -16.86 0.78 2.04
C LEU A 236 -18.14 1.45 1.51
N ILE A 237 -18.64 1.04 0.34
CA ILE A 237 -19.99 1.44 -0.15
C ILE A 237 -21.06 1.11 0.90
N ASP A 238 -21.07 -0.14 1.37
CA ASP A 238 -22.06 -0.67 2.32
C ASP A 238 -21.97 -0.03 3.71
N SER A 239 -20.87 0.68 4.03
CA SER A 239 -20.67 1.33 5.33
C SER A 239 -21.48 2.62 5.50
N GLY A 240 -21.96 3.22 4.41
CA GLY A 240 -22.73 4.48 4.44
C GLY A 240 -21.93 5.71 4.88
N LEU A 241 -20.58 5.65 4.83
CA LEU A 241 -19.69 6.74 5.26
C LEU A 241 -19.51 7.86 4.20
N LEU A 242 -20.12 7.73 3.02
CA LEU A 242 -19.72 8.42 1.79
C LEU A 242 -20.90 8.95 0.98
N THR A 243 -20.64 9.91 0.09
CA THR A 243 -21.64 10.44 -0.84
C THR A 243 -22.00 9.43 -1.95
N GLU A 244 -23.12 9.65 -2.64
CA GLU A 244 -23.54 8.82 -3.78
C GLU A 244 -22.52 8.88 -4.94
N GLU A 245 -21.92 10.04 -5.18
CA GLU A 245 -20.87 10.25 -6.20
C GLU A 245 -19.60 9.45 -5.85
N GLN A 246 -19.16 9.52 -4.59
CA GLN A 246 -18.06 8.73 -4.07
C GLN A 246 -18.33 7.22 -4.20
N ASN A 247 -19.51 6.76 -3.81
CA ASN A 247 -19.89 5.34 -3.95
C ASN A 247 -19.93 4.88 -5.42
N ALA A 248 -20.37 5.76 -6.35
CA ALA A 248 -20.34 5.48 -7.78
C ALA A 248 -18.91 5.40 -8.33
N GLU A 249 -17.98 6.21 -7.81
CA GLU A 249 -16.55 6.14 -8.14
C GLU A 249 -15.93 4.82 -7.68
N ILE A 250 -16.20 4.33 -6.46
CA ILE A 250 -15.78 2.98 -6.05
C ILE A 250 -16.38 1.91 -6.95
N ALA A 251 -17.70 1.93 -7.16
CA ALA A 251 -18.39 0.90 -7.92
C ALA A 251 -17.88 0.83 -9.38
N LYS A 252 -17.48 1.97 -9.94
CA LYS A 252 -16.87 2.07 -11.27
C LYS A 252 -15.36 1.81 -11.27
N GLY A 253 -14.63 2.04 -10.17
CA GLY A 253 -13.16 2.22 -10.16
C GLY A 253 -12.34 1.38 -9.18
N TYR A 254 -12.90 0.96 -8.03
CA TYR A 254 -12.11 0.47 -6.87
C TYR A 254 -12.69 -0.78 -6.16
N LEU A 255 -13.48 -1.59 -6.86
CA LEU A 255 -13.89 -2.94 -6.43
C LEU A 255 -12.74 -3.96 -6.54
N ALA A 256 -12.01 -4.15 -5.43
CA ALA A 256 -10.93 -5.14 -5.33
C ALA A 256 -11.40 -6.60 -5.53
N PRO A 257 -10.52 -7.52 -5.96
CA PRO A 257 -10.81 -8.96 -5.98
C PRO A 257 -10.98 -9.53 -4.57
N GLU A 258 -11.83 -10.55 -4.44
CA GLU A 258 -12.08 -11.24 -3.17
C GLU A 258 -10.83 -12.01 -2.70
N CYS A 259 -10.44 -11.79 -1.44
CA CYS A 259 -9.37 -12.50 -0.75
C CYS A 259 -9.99 -13.55 0.21
N PRO A 260 -10.19 -14.81 -0.20
CA PRO A 260 -11.16 -15.71 0.43
C PRO A 260 -10.71 -16.37 1.75
N ARG A 261 -9.41 -16.33 2.07
CA ARG A 261 -8.82 -17.00 3.25
C ARG A 261 -7.48 -16.38 3.64
N ASP A 262 -7.11 -16.47 4.90
CA ASP A 262 -5.77 -16.09 5.36
C ASP A 262 -4.72 -17.10 4.88
N TYR A 263 -3.52 -16.63 4.56
CA TYR A 263 -2.35 -17.49 4.46
C TYR A 263 -1.78 -17.76 5.86
N PRO A 264 -1.18 -18.94 6.13
CA PRO A 264 -0.51 -19.21 7.41
C PRO A 264 0.49 -18.11 7.80
N THR A 265 0.20 -17.39 8.89
CA THR A 265 1.04 -16.28 9.36
C THR A 265 2.48 -16.74 9.59
N PRO A 266 3.49 -16.11 8.95
CA PRO A 266 4.90 -16.41 9.18
C PRO A 266 5.28 -16.26 10.65
N LYS A 267 6.36 -16.92 11.07
CA LYS A 267 6.94 -16.66 12.39
C LYS A 267 7.44 -15.21 12.46
N ARG A 268 7.28 -14.59 13.63
CA ARG A 268 7.88 -13.28 13.95
C ARG A 268 9.38 -13.31 13.61
N ARG A 269 9.87 -12.22 13.01
CA ARG A 269 11.27 -12.04 12.62
C ARG A 269 11.81 -10.75 13.20
N GLU A 270 12.89 -10.83 13.95
CA GLU A 270 13.66 -9.64 14.38
C GLU A 270 14.44 -9.07 13.20
N TYR A 271 14.60 -7.75 13.14
CA TYR A 271 15.37 -7.05 12.12
C TYR A 271 16.16 -5.88 12.72
N THR A 272 17.01 -5.24 11.91
CA THR A 272 17.62 -3.95 12.26
C THR A 272 17.22 -2.99 11.14
N PRO A 273 16.48 -1.90 11.43
CA PRO A 273 16.07 -0.96 10.39
C PRO A 273 17.30 -0.29 9.78
N VAL A 274 17.24 -0.07 8.47
CA VAL A 274 18.26 0.73 7.76
C VAL A 274 18.09 2.18 8.19
N PRO A 275 19.13 2.86 8.72
CA PRO A 275 18.99 4.24 9.19
C PRO A 275 18.51 5.18 8.08
N SER A 276 17.50 6.01 8.38
CA SER A 276 17.02 7.04 7.47
C SER A 276 18.16 7.95 7.02
N GLN A 277 18.18 8.27 5.73
CA GLN A 277 18.94 9.40 5.20
C GLN A 277 18.30 10.73 5.63
N ASP A 278 19.08 11.80 5.64
CA ASP A 278 18.62 13.14 6.00
C ASP A 278 17.80 13.76 4.86
N SER A 279 16.60 14.23 5.19
CA SER A 279 15.65 14.79 4.21
C SER A 279 16.13 16.11 3.60
N GLU A 280 16.82 16.97 4.37
CA GLU A 280 17.36 18.23 3.87
C GLU A 280 18.56 17.97 2.95
N GLU A 281 19.39 16.97 3.27
CA GLU A 281 20.51 16.57 2.41
C GLU A 281 20.02 16.03 1.06
N ILE A 282 19.02 15.12 1.04
CA ILE A 282 18.42 14.59 -0.20
C ILE A 282 17.83 15.74 -1.04
N LEU A 283 17.05 16.63 -0.43
CA LEU A 283 16.44 17.78 -1.13
C LEU A 283 17.51 18.72 -1.72
N SER A 284 18.58 18.97 -0.98
CA SER A 284 19.72 19.79 -1.44
C SER A 284 20.42 19.17 -2.65
N GLN A 285 20.67 17.85 -2.62
CA GLN A 285 21.26 17.11 -3.74
C GLN A 285 20.36 17.14 -4.99
N LEU A 286 19.06 16.90 -4.82
CA LEU A 286 18.07 16.97 -5.91
C LEU A 286 17.97 18.36 -6.53
N GLU A 287 18.00 19.42 -5.71
CA GLU A 287 18.01 20.80 -6.16
C GLU A 287 19.32 21.17 -6.87
N GLN A 288 20.46 20.57 -6.51
CA GLN A 288 21.70 20.72 -7.26
C GLN A 288 21.62 20.01 -8.63
N GLU A 289 21.10 18.78 -8.69
CA GLU A 289 20.95 18.01 -9.92
C GLU A 289 20.01 18.71 -10.92
N ARG A 290 18.85 19.19 -10.44
CA ARG A 290 17.90 20.00 -11.22
C ARG A 290 18.55 21.27 -11.77
N ARG A 291 19.27 22.04 -10.94
CA ARG A 291 19.94 23.27 -11.40
C ARG A 291 21.03 23.01 -12.44
N GLN A 292 21.71 21.86 -12.40
CA GLN A 292 22.63 21.46 -13.45
C GLN A 292 21.87 21.11 -14.74
N TYR A 293 20.82 20.28 -14.64
CA TYR A 293 19.99 19.91 -15.79
C TYR A 293 19.44 21.14 -16.51
N GLU A 294 18.91 22.12 -15.78
CA GLU A 294 18.34 23.35 -16.36
C GLU A 294 19.37 24.30 -16.95
N GLN A 295 20.63 24.26 -16.51
CA GLN A 295 21.74 25.00 -17.16
C GLN A 295 22.10 24.40 -18.53
N GLU A 296 21.98 23.09 -18.67
CA GLU A 296 22.33 22.35 -19.89
C GLU A 296 21.17 22.29 -20.90
N HIS A 297 19.92 22.18 -20.42
CA HIS A 297 18.72 21.90 -21.24
C HIS A 297 17.66 23.02 -21.23
N GLY A 298 17.82 24.04 -20.38
CA GLY A 298 16.82 25.07 -20.14
C GLY A 298 15.86 24.72 -19.00
N PRO A 299 15.08 25.70 -18.50
CA PRO A 299 14.18 25.50 -17.35
C PRO A 299 13.09 24.49 -17.66
N LEU A 300 12.75 23.65 -16.66
CA LEU A 300 11.66 22.69 -16.79
C LEU A 300 10.31 23.42 -16.87
N ALA A 301 9.47 23.02 -17.82
CA ALA A 301 8.10 23.52 -17.91
C ALA A 301 7.30 23.15 -16.63
N PRO A 302 6.40 24.02 -16.13
CA PRO A 302 5.53 23.69 -15.00
C PRO A 302 4.77 22.38 -15.25
N LEU A 303 4.74 21.54 -14.23
CA LEU A 303 4.05 20.25 -14.25
C LEU A 303 3.25 20.11 -12.96
N GLU A 304 1.99 19.70 -13.10
CA GLU A 304 1.19 19.14 -12.01
C GLU A 304 1.34 17.62 -12.11
N LEU A 305 1.89 17.00 -11.06
CA LEU A 305 2.03 15.54 -11.02
C LEU A 305 0.67 14.89 -10.80
N ASP A 306 0.43 13.74 -11.44
CA ASP A 306 -0.69 12.87 -11.08
C ASP A 306 -0.45 12.28 -9.69
N LEU A 307 -1.05 12.93 -8.69
CA LEU A 307 -0.92 12.65 -7.26
C LEU A 307 -2.28 12.51 -6.57
N THR A 308 -3.37 12.69 -7.31
CA THR A 308 -4.73 12.66 -6.80
C THR A 308 -5.05 11.25 -6.30
N VAL A 309 -5.27 11.12 -4.99
CA VAL A 309 -5.65 9.82 -4.41
C VAL A 309 -7.00 9.43 -4.99
N PRO A 310 -7.19 8.18 -5.46
CA PRO A 310 -8.38 7.89 -6.26
C PRO A 310 -9.68 7.82 -5.44
N VAL A 311 -9.56 7.69 -4.11
CA VAL A 311 -10.56 7.44 -3.06
C VAL A 311 -9.82 7.66 -1.71
N PHE A 312 -10.15 8.50 -0.73
CA PHE A 312 -11.11 9.62 -0.54
C PHE A 312 -10.44 10.64 0.46
N GLY A 313 -11.09 11.44 1.35
CA GLY A 313 -12.54 11.60 1.57
C GLY A 313 -13.10 12.77 2.39
N PHE A 314 -12.69 13.01 3.64
CA PHE A 314 -13.08 14.27 4.30
C PHE A 314 -12.27 15.40 3.68
N GLY A 315 -12.88 16.58 3.47
CA GLY A 315 -12.26 17.70 2.76
C GLY A 315 -10.91 18.10 3.34
N SER A 316 -9.83 17.53 2.78
CA SER A 316 -8.46 17.51 3.31
C SER A 316 -8.33 17.08 4.78
N PHE A 317 -8.05 15.78 5.00
CA PHE A 317 -7.63 15.20 6.29
C PHE A 317 -8.57 15.43 7.49
N GLY A 318 -9.68 14.68 7.51
CA GLY A 318 -10.62 14.65 8.64
C GLY A 318 -11.57 15.85 8.69
N PRO A 319 -12.53 15.86 9.64
CA PRO A 319 -13.42 16.99 9.81
C PRO A 319 -12.67 18.20 10.40
N PRO A 320 -12.73 19.40 9.79
CA PRO A 320 -12.43 20.63 10.51
C PRO A 320 -13.51 20.90 11.56
N ASP A 321 -13.08 21.27 12.77
CA ASP A 321 -13.94 21.72 13.88
C ASP A 321 -14.71 23.04 13.55
#